data_AF-A0A318XJU1-F1
#
_entry.id   AF-A0A318XJU1-F1
#
_cell.length_a   1.000
_cell.length_b   1.000
_cell.length_c   1.000
_cell.angle_alpha   90.00
_cell.angle_beta   90.00
_cell.angle_gamma   90.00
#
_symmetry.space_group_name_H-M   'P 1'
#
loop_
_entity.id
_entity.type
_entity.pdbx_description
1 polymer ?
#
loop_
_entity_poly.entity_id
_entity_poly.type
_entity_poly.pdbx_seq_one_letter_code
_entity_poly.pdbx_strand_id
1 'polypeptide(L)' 'MYIVFFSTSDVFEAEERLNNSNVGCKVVPTPVTDKAYCGVCIKINDNKYKPILEGMEYSIVQ' A
#
# COMPACT_ATOMS: atom_id res chain seq x y z
N MET A 1 7.14 -2.65 6.11
CA MET A 1 5.94 -3.44 5.77
C MET A 1 5.55 -3.12 4.34
N TYR A 2 5.04 -4.10 3.60
CA TYR A 2 4.58 -3.93 2.23
C TYR A 2 3.06 -4.11 2.19
N ILE A 3 2.34 -3.07 1.78
CA ILE A 3 0.90 -3.11 1.59
C ILE A 3 0.65 -3.43 0.13
N VAL A 4 0.19 -4.64 -0.15
CA VAL A 4 -0.18 -5.10 -1.48
C VAL A 4 -1.66 -4.89 -1.71
N PHE A 5 -1.97 -4.39 -2.89
CA PHE A 5 -3.32 -4.14 -3.35
C PHE A 5 -3.59 -4.97 -4.61
N PHE A 6 -4.87 -5.28 -4.83
CA PHE A 6 -5.30 -6.01 -6.03
C PHE A 6 -5.30 -5.13 -7.28
N SER A 7 -5.59 -3.84 -7.12
CA SER A 7 -5.68 -2.87 -8.21
C SER A 7 -4.66 -1.75 -8.05
N THR A 8 -4.13 -1.27 -9.18
CA THR A 8 -3.17 -0.15 -9.19
C THR A 8 -3.80 1.15 -8.72
N SER A 9 -5.10 1.35 -8.98
CA SER A 9 -5.84 2.53 -8.52
C SER A 9 -5.82 2.66 -7.00
N ASP A 10 -6.06 1.58 -6.27
CA ASP A 10 -5.98 1.56 -4.80
C ASP A 10 -4.57 1.87 -4.29
N VAL A 11 -3.52 1.43 -4.98
CA VAL A 11 -2.12 1.76 -4.61
C VAL A 11 -1.89 3.27 -4.66
N PHE A 12 -2.32 3.93 -5.73
CA PHE A 12 -2.14 5.37 -5.86
C PHE A 12 -3.05 6.14 -4.91
N GLU A 13 -4.29 5.70 -4.71
CA GLU A 13 -5.21 6.32 -3.75
C GLU A 13 -4.67 6.21 -2.31
N ALA A 14 -4.20 5.03 -1.93
CA ALA A 14 -3.58 4.80 -0.63
C ALA A 14 -2.31 5.64 -0.45
N GLU A 15 -1.46 5.74 -1.46
CA GLU A 15 -0.28 6.62 -1.42
C GLU A 15 -0.69 8.07 -1.17
N GLU A 16 -1.68 8.58 -1.91
CA GLU A 16 -2.13 9.96 -1.78
C GLU A 16 -2.69 10.26 -0.38
N ARG A 17 -3.49 9.35 0.19
CA ARG A 17 -4.02 9.49 1.56
C ARG A 17 -2.90 9.46 2.61
N LEU A 18 -1.92 8.57 2.44
CA LEU A 18 -0.77 8.47 3.33
C LEU A 18 0.10 9.73 3.26
N ASN A 19 0.36 10.23 2.06
CA ASN A 19 1.15 11.42 1.83
C ASN A 19 0.45 12.68 2.39
N ASN A 20 -0.87 12.81 2.19
CA ASN A 20 -1.70 13.85 2.83
C ASN A 20 -1.61 13.80 4.36
N SER A 21 -1.52 12.60 4.94
CA SER A 21 -1.41 12.39 6.38
C SER A 21 0.02 12.53 6.92
N ASN A 22 0.97 13.03 6.10
CA ASN A 22 2.41 13.12 6.44
C ASN A 22 3.03 11.76 6.82
N VAL A 23 2.48 10.66 6.31
CA VAL A 23 3.04 9.32 6.47
C VAL A 23 3.98 9.03 5.33
N GLY A 24 5.26 8.81 5.64
CA GLY A 24 6.27 8.44 4.65
C GLY A 24 5.97 7.06 4.04
N CYS A 25 5.43 7.07 2.83
CA CYS A 25 5.16 5.88 2.01
C CYS A 25 5.93 5.94 0.69
N LYS A 26 6.21 4.77 0.11
CA LYS A 26 6.84 4.64 -1.21
C LYS A 26 6.22 3.50 -1.99
N VAL A 27 5.77 3.75 -3.20
CA VAL A 27 5.38 2.68 -4.12
C VAL A 27 6.62 1.96 -4.62
N VAL A 28 6.62 0.64 -4.49
CA VAL A 28 7.70 -0.24 -4.91
C VAL A 28 7.10 -1.46 -5.63
N PRO A 29 7.86 -2.11 -6.54
CA PRO A 29 7.40 -3.35 -7.14
C PRO A 29 7.16 -4.40 -6.05
N THR A 30 6.07 -5.15 -6.20
CA THR A 30 5.67 -6.15 -5.23
C THR A 30 6.75 -7.25 -5.15
N PRO A 31 7.32 -7.52 -3.96
CA PRO A 31 8.35 -8.57 -3.81
C PRO A 31 7.76 -9.99 -3.97
N VAL A 32 6.44 -10.14 -3.82
CA VAL A 32 5.72 -11.39 -4.04
C VAL A 32 5.29 -11.53 -5.50
N THR A 33 5.66 -12.65 -6.13
CA THR A 33 5.29 -13.00 -7.50
C THR A 33 3.93 -13.69 -7.56
N ASP A 34 3.00 -13.29 -6.69
CA ASP A 34 1.66 -13.87 -6.69
C ASP A 34 0.83 -13.22 -7.80
N LYS A 35 0.27 -14.05 -8.70
CA LYS A 35 -0.37 -13.60 -9.95
C LYS A 35 -1.62 -12.74 -9.74
N ALA A 36 -2.10 -12.61 -8.50
CA ALA A 36 -3.34 -11.92 -8.17
C ALA A 36 -3.19 -10.41 -7.90
N TYR A 37 -1.96 -9.89 -7.73
CA TYR A 37 -1.74 -8.48 -7.39
C TYR A 37 -1.34 -7.65 -8.61
N CYS A 38 -1.57 -6.33 -8.57
CA CYS A 38 -1.31 -5.45 -9.71
C CYS A 38 0.20 -5.23 -10.02
N GLY A 39 1.09 -5.93 -9.31
CA GLY A 39 2.55 -5.88 -9.50
C GLY A 39 3.27 -4.75 -8.74
N VAL A 40 2.54 -3.81 -8.14
CA VAL A 40 3.11 -2.75 -7.28
C VAL A 40 2.44 -2.74 -5.90
N CYS A 41 3.20 -2.32 -4.89
CA CYS A 41 2.79 -2.29 -3.49
C CYS A 41 3.34 -1.03 -2.80
N ILE A 42 2.74 -0.65 -1.67
CA ILE A 42 3.22 0.48 -0.88
C ILE A 42 4.13 -0.03 0.23
N LYS A 43 5.39 0.39 0.19
CA LYS A 43 6.31 0.26 1.30
C LYS A 43 6.06 1.39 2.29
N ILE A 44 5.74 1.00 3.51
CA ILE A 44 5.59 1.90 4.65
C ILE A 44 6.62 1.55 5.73
N ASN A 45 7.14 2.58 6.38
CA ASN A 45 8.05 2.45 7.51
C ASN A 45 7.34 2.72 8.85
N ASP A 46 6.13 3.27 8.82
CA ASP A 46 5.38 3.72 9.99
C ASP A 46 4.03 3.00 10.09
N ASN A 47 3.56 2.72 11.30
CA ASN A 47 2.32 1.99 11.56
C ASN A 47 1.05 2.87 11.52
N LYS A 48 1.16 4.15 11.21
CA LYS A 48 0.03 5.11 11.10
C LYS A 48 -0.90 4.87 9.92
N TYR A 49 -0.65 3.90 9.05
CA TYR A 49 -1.48 3.59 7.88
C TYR A 49 -2.86 3.02 8.21
N LYS A 50 -3.01 2.32 9.35
CA LYS A 50 -4.26 1.62 9.71
C LYS A 50 -5.52 2.52 9.63
N PRO A 51 -5.57 3.69 10.30
CA PRO A 51 -6.73 4.58 10.22
C PRO A 51 -6.87 5.28 8.85
N ILE A 52 -5.79 5.39 8.08
CA ILE A 52 -5.78 6.12 6.79
C ILE A 52 -6.35 5.25 5.66
N LEU A 53 -6.02 3.97 5.70
CA LEU A 53 -6.46 2.94 4.75
C LEU A 53 -7.69 2.19 5.23
N GLU A 54 -8.34 2.67 6.30
CA GLU A 54 -9.58 2.07 6.79
C GLU A 54 -10.65 2.09 5.68
N GLY A 55 -11.23 0.93 5.39
CA GLY A 55 -12.21 0.75 4.32
C GLY A 55 -11.64 0.34 2.95
N MET A 56 -10.32 0.21 2.79
CA MET A 56 -9.71 -0.37 1.59
C MET A 56 -9.44 -1.87 1.74
N GLU A 57 -9.51 -2.61 0.64
CA GLU A 57 -9.07 -4.01 0.57
C GLU A 57 -7.58 -4.09 0.25
N TYR A 58 -6.78 -4.41 1.27
CA TYR A 58 -5.34 -4.61 1.13
C TYR A 58 -4.85 -5.80 1.93
N SER A 59 -3.69 -6.32 1.55
CA SER A 59 -2.96 -7.35 2.29
C SER A 59 -1.60 -6.81 2.71
N ILE A 60 -1.09 -7.27 3.86
CA ILE A 60 0.22 -6.84 4.38
C ILE A 60 1.19 -8.01 4.24
N VAL A 61 2.32 -7.75 3.59
CA VAL A 61 3.45 -8.69 3.46
C VAL A 61 4.67 -8.13 4.22
N GLN A 62 5.41 -9.00 4.89
CA GLN A 62 6.67 -8.66 5.56
C GLN A 62 7.87 -8.88 4.66
#